data_AF-B0NV91-F1
#
_entry.id   AF-B0NV91-F1
#
_cell.length_a   1.000
_cell.length_b   1.000
_cell.length_c   1.000
_cell.angle_alpha   90.00
_cell.angle_beta   90.00
_cell.angle_gamma   90.00
#
_symmetry.space_group_name_H-M   'P 1'
#
loop_
_entity.id
_entity.type
_entity.pdbx_description
1 polymer ?
#
loop_
_entity_poly.entity_id
_entity_poly.type
_entity_poly.pdbx_seq_one_letter_code
_entity_poly.pdbx_strand_id
1 'polypeptide(L)'
;MKQQELLHTSRIQLNELMASEDVDRPFIVEDSLINVSAKLNFDELWNATLQANAALLKAEQNNTLARLDYKKASSRDYPYIKMNGGYGYTLNKYDISANSRRSNLGLNFGVTVGFNLFDGNRRRELRNARIAVQNARLEREQLEQALRADLSNLWQAYQNNLQMLKLERQNLVAAKENHEIAMERYMLGNLSGIEMREAQKSLLDAEERILSAEYDTKLCEISLLQISGRVEQYLE
;
A
#
# COMPACT_ATOMS: atom_id res chain seq x y z
N MET A 1 24.01 -9.74 -24.80
CA MET A 1 24.39 -10.45 -23.56
C MET A 1 23.71 -9.78 -22.36
N LYS A 2 24.31 -8.80 -21.66
CA LYS A 2 23.76 -8.25 -20.40
C LYS A 2 22.35 -7.63 -20.50
N GLN A 3 22.05 -6.85 -21.55
CA GLN A 3 20.70 -6.27 -21.75
C GLN A 3 19.64 -7.32 -22.08
N GLN A 4 20.01 -8.42 -22.76
CA GLN A 4 19.09 -9.51 -23.09
C GLN A 4 18.79 -10.36 -21.85
N GLU A 5 19.80 -10.61 -21.01
CA GLU A 5 19.61 -11.27 -19.71
C GLU A 5 18.67 -10.45 -18.82
N LEU A 6 18.87 -9.13 -18.74
CA LEU A 6 18.02 -8.24 -17.95
C LEU A 6 16.57 -8.21 -18.46
N LEU A 7 16.38 -8.15 -19.78
CA LEU A 7 15.04 -8.25 -20.39
C LEU A 7 14.36 -9.59 -20.04
N HIS A 8 15.11 -10.69 -20.10
CA HIS A 8 14.61 -12.02 -19.76
C HIS A 8 14.20 -12.12 -18.28
N THR A 9 15.02 -11.60 -17.36
CA THR A 9 14.69 -11.60 -15.94
C THR A 9 13.48 -10.71 -15.63
N SER A 10 13.37 -9.54 -16.26
CA SER A 10 12.20 -8.66 -16.10
C SER A 10 10.91 -9.31 -16.63
N ARG A 11 10.99 -10.11 -17.70
CA ARG A 11 9.84 -10.87 -18.21
C ARG A 11 9.35 -11.93 -17.24
N ILE A 12 10.27 -12.71 -16.69
CA ILE A 12 9.97 -13.72 -15.66
C ILE A 12 9.31 -13.06 -14.46
N GLN A 13 9.87 -11.95 -13.97
CA GLN A 13 9.30 -11.20 -12.83
C GLN A 13 7.89 -10.70 -13.11
N LEU A 14 7.61 -10.20 -14.32
CA LEU A 14 6.27 -9.78 -14.68
C LEU A 14 5.29 -10.96 -14.71
N ASN A 15 5.67 -12.07 -15.36
CA ASN A 15 4.84 -13.27 -15.43
C ASN A 15 4.55 -13.86 -14.03
N GLU A 16 5.54 -13.80 -13.12
CA GLU A 16 5.38 -14.14 -11.71
C GLU A 16 4.36 -13.23 -11.01
N LEU A 17 4.46 -11.91 -11.18
CA LEU A 17 3.52 -10.94 -10.61
C LEU A 17 2.09 -11.08 -11.16
N MET A 18 1.94 -11.50 -12.42
CA MET A 18 0.64 -11.77 -13.05
C MET A 18 0.09 -13.16 -12.73
N ALA A 19 0.80 -13.97 -11.94
CA ALA A 19 0.45 -15.35 -11.62
C ALA A 19 0.19 -16.22 -12.89
N SER A 20 0.99 -16.03 -13.94
CA SER A 20 0.95 -16.88 -15.14
C SER A 20 1.43 -18.30 -14.81
N GLU A 21 0.74 -19.33 -15.32
CA GLU A 21 1.16 -20.73 -15.16
C GLU A 21 2.51 -21.01 -15.85
N ASP A 22 2.77 -20.30 -16.96
CA ASP A 22 4.04 -20.36 -17.68
C ASP A 22 4.81 -19.05 -17.45
N VAL A 23 5.89 -19.15 -16.67
CA VAL A 23 6.71 -18.01 -16.26
C VAL A 23 7.66 -17.57 -17.38
N ASP A 24 7.97 -18.44 -18.34
CA ASP A 24 8.88 -18.15 -19.45
C ASP A 24 8.15 -17.79 -20.76
N ARG A 25 6.82 -17.64 -20.68
CA ARG A 25 6.02 -17.28 -21.84
C ARG A 25 6.45 -15.92 -22.40
N PRO A 26 6.77 -15.82 -23.71
CA PRO A 26 7.11 -14.54 -24.32
C PRO A 26 5.88 -13.66 -24.41
N PHE A 27 5.98 -12.42 -23.91
CA PHE A 27 4.97 -11.38 -24.09
C PHE A 27 5.52 -10.28 -25.00
N ILE A 28 4.63 -9.71 -25.82
CA ILE A 28 4.93 -8.57 -26.69
C ILE A 28 4.22 -7.36 -26.07
N VAL A 29 4.99 -6.33 -25.75
CA VAL A 29 4.43 -5.04 -25.32
C VAL A 29 4.15 -4.23 -26.57
N GLU A 30 2.99 -3.59 -26.66
CA GLU A 30 2.83 -2.51 -27.63
C GLU A 30 3.82 -1.40 -27.29
N ASP A 31 4.53 -0.88 -28.30
CA ASP A 31 5.51 0.19 -28.17
C ASP A 31 4.81 1.50 -27.81
N SER A 32 4.40 1.57 -26.55
CA SER A 32 3.69 2.69 -25.99
C SER A 32 4.76 3.63 -25.47
N LEU A 33 5.04 4.68 -26.25
CA LEU A 33 5.72 5.88 -25.78
C LEU A 33 5.23 6.17 -24.36
N ILE A 34 6.16 6.22 -23.39
CA ILE A 34 5.83 6.46 -21.99
C ILE A 34 5.27 7.89 -21.89
N ASN A 35 3.96 8.00 -22.03
CA ASN A 35 3.30 9.29 -21.97
C ASN A 35 3.13 9.65 -20.50
N VAL A 36 3.93 10.61 -20.05
CA VAL A 36 3.78 11.22 -18.74
C VAL A 36 2.56 12.14 -18.82
N SER A 37 1.42 11.63 -18.38
CA SER A 37 0.15 12.36 -18.35
C SER A 37 0.21 13.53 -17.37
N ALA A 38 -0.22 14.69 -17.88
CA ALA A 38 -0.79 15.88 -17.25
C ALA A 38 -0.48 16.21 -15.77
N LYS A 39 -0.02 17.45 -15.57
CA LYS A 39 0.02 18.26 -14.32
C LYS A 39 -0.82 17.69 -13.17
N LEU A 40 -0.20 16.82 -12.39
CA LEU A 40 -0.70 16.49 -11.06
C LEU A 40 -0.75 17.77 -10.20
N ASN A 41 -1.60 17.79 -9.18
CA ASN A 41 -1.65 18.87 -8.20
C ASN A 41 -1.42 18.30 -6.80
N PHE A 42 -0.43 18.85 -6.08
CA PHE A 42 -0.09 18.42 -4.73
C PHE A 42 -1.30 18.47 -3.78
N ASP A 43 -2.07 19.56 -3.79
CA ASP A 43 -3.18 19.73 -2.85
C ASP A 43 -4.31 18.72 -3.12
N GLU A 44 -4.54 18.41 -4.40
CA GLU A 44 -5.53 17.41 -4.79
C GLU A 44 -5.09 16.00 -4.38
N LEU A 45 -3.81 15.66 -4.62
CA LEU A 45 -3.23 14.39 -4.21
C LEU A 45 -3.27 14.22 -2.69
N TRP A 46 -2.95 15.27 -1.92
CA TRP A 46 -2.99 15.21 -0.47
C TRP A 46 -4.41 14.99 0.07
N ASN A 47 -5.40 15.72 -0.47
CA ASN A 47 -6.79 15.51 -0.09
C ASN A 47 -7.26 14.09 -0.43
N ALA A 48 -6.82 13.54 -1.56
CA ALA A 48 -7.08 12.15 -1.92
C ALA A 48 -6.41 11.17 -0.94
N THR A 49 -5.14 11.39 -0.58
CA THR A 49 -4.42 10.58 0.42
C THR A 49 -5.19 10.52 1.74
N LEU A 50 -5.72 11.65 2.23
CA LEU A 50 -6.48 11.68 3.47
C LEU A 50 -7.77 10.85 3.43
N GLN A 51 -8.35 10.63 2.26
CA GLN A 51 -9.61 9.90 2.10
C GLN A 51 -9.42 8.43 1.74
N ALA A 52 -8.46 8.14 0.85
CA ALA A 52 -8.33 6.84 0.21
C ALA A 52 -7.15 6.00 0.74
N ASN A 53 -6.20 6.60 1.47
CA ASN A 53 -5.02 5.85 1.90
C ASN A 53 -5.38 4.76 2.92
N ALA A 54 -5.12 3.49 2.55
CA ALA A 54 -5.46 2.34 3.36
C ALA A 54 -4.78 2.32 4.75
N ALA A 55 -3.55 2.83 4.87
CA ALA A 55 -2.85 2.89 6.15
C ALA A 55 -3.52 3.89 7.10
N LEU A 56 -3.94 5.05 6.59
CA LEU A 56 -4.65 6.06 7.38
C LEU A 56 -6.04 5.56 7.81
N LEU A 57 -6.79 4.92 6.90
CA LEU A 57 -8.07 4.30 7.21
C LEU A 57 -7.92 3.21 8.29
N LYS A 58 -6.88 2.37 8.20
CA LYS A 58 -6.57 1.37 9.23
C LYS A 58 -6.26 2.02 10.58
N ALA A 59 -5.48 3.09 10.60
CA ALA A 59 -5.18 3.84 11.83
C ALA A 59 -6.45 4.44 12.46
N GLU A 60 -7.38 4.93 11.65
CA GLU A 60 -8.69 5.41 12.12
C GLU A 60 -9.55 4.28 12.72
N GLN A 61 -9.58 3.11 12.09
CA GLN A 61 -10.25 1.92 12.64
C GLN A 61 -9.61 1.50 13.97
N ASN A 62 -8.28 1.51 14.07
CA ASN A 62 -7.58 1.21 15.32
C ASN A 62 -7.93 2.21 16.44
N ASN A 63 -8.06 3.50 16.12
CA ASN A 63 -8.53 4.51 17.08
C ASN A 63 -9.94 4.19 17.58
N THR A 64 -10.83 3.80 16.66
CA THR A 64 -12.20 3.40 16.97
C THR A 64 -12.23 2.16 17.86
N LEU A 65 -11.43 1.14 17.55
CA LEU A 65 -11.27 -0.06 18.37
C LEU A 65 -10.79 0.30 19.79
N ALA A 66 -9.76 1.14 19.92
CA ALA A 66 -9.27 1.58 21.22
C ALA A 66 -10.36 2.30 22.03
N ARG A 67 -11.20 3.13 21.38
CA ARG A 67 -12.36 3.77 22.04
C ARG A 67 -13.41 2.76 22.48
N LEU A 68 -13.68 1.75 21.67
CA LEU A 68 -14.61 0.67 22.03
C LEU A 68 -14.07 -0.16 23.20
N ASP A 69 -12.77 -0.43 23.25
CA ASP A 69 -12.13 -1.11 24.39
C ASP A 69 -12.18 -0.26 25.66
N TYR A 70 -12.00 1.06 25.56
CA TYR A 70 -12.23 1.97 26.68
C TYR A 70 -13.68 1.92 27.18
N LYS A 71 -14.66 1.92 26.26
CA LYS A 71 -16.08 1.75 26.61
C LYS A 71 -16.34 0.40 27.26
N LYS A 72 -15.77 -0.69 26.74
CA LYS A 72 -15.88 -2.05 27.30
C LYS A 72 -15.31 -2.13 28.71
N ALA A 73 -14.15 -1.51 28.96
CA ALA A 73 -13.56 -1.43 30.29
C ALA A 73 -14.47 -0.63 31.25
N SER A 74 -15.04 0.47 30.77
CA SER A 74 -16.02 1.29 31.52
C SER A 74 -17.34 0.57 31.75
N SER A 75 -17.77 -0.31 30.83
CA SER A 75 -19.01 -1.08 30.97
C SER A 75 -18.97 -2.03 32.16
N ARG A 76 -17.78 -2.44 32.61
CA ARG A 76 -17.63 -3.26 33.82
C ARG A 76 -18.16 -2.53 35.06
N ASP A 77 -18.31 -1.20 35.03
CA ASP A 77 -18.77 -0.36 36.18
C ASP A 77 -20.28 -0.50 36.39
N TYR A 78 -20.97 -1.03 35.39
CA TYR A 78 -22.40 -1.26 35.45
C TYR A 78 -22.72 -2.67 35.95
N PRO A 79 -23.88 -2.88 36.59
CA PRO A 79 -24.36 -4.21 36.90
C PRO A 79 -24.54 -5.01 35.61
N TYR A 80 -24.22 -6.30 35.67
CA TYR A 80 -24.49 -7.22 34.58
C TYR A 80 -25.72 -8.07 34.90
N ILE A 81 -26.49 -8.39 33.87
CA ILE A 81 -27.64 -9.29 33.95
C ILE A 81 -27.31 -10.49 33.08
N LYS A 82 -27.28 -11.69 33.68
CA LYS A 82 -27.11 -12.96 32.98
C LYS A 82 -28.44 -13.70 33.02
N MET A 83 -28.91 -14.11 31.86
CA MET A 83 -30.06 -14.99 31.73
C MET A 83 -29.56 -16.36 31.33
N ASN A 84 -29.90 -17.37 32.13
CA ASN A 84 -29.56 -18.76 31.86
C ASN A 84 -30.86 -19.53 31.65
N GLY A 85 -30.89 -20.32 30.59
CA GLY A 85 -31.98 -21.25 30.30
C GLY A 85 -31.37 -22.58 29.88
N GLY A 86 -31.91 -23.68 30.39
CA GLY A 86 -31.44 -25.00 30.09
C GLY A 86 -32.56 -26.03 30.16
N TYR A 87 -32.40 -27.07 29.37
CA TYR A 87 -33.28 -28.22 29.35
C TYR A 87 -32.42 -29.46 29.47
N GLY A 88 -32.64 -30.23 30.54
CA GLY A 88 -31.82 -31.38 30.86
C GLY A 88 -32.67 -32.59 31.23
N TYR A 89 -32.27 -33.74 30.70
CA TYR A 89 -32.78 -35.03 31.10
C TYR A 89 -31.68 -35.78 31.86
N THR A 90 -31.89 -36.03 33.15
CA THR A 90 -30.95 -36.79 33.97
C THR A 90 -31.57 -38.11 34.37
N LEU A 91 -30.92 -39.21 33.99
CA LEU A 91 -31.32 -40.57 34.35
C LEU A 91 -30.28 -41.18 35.27
N ASN A 92 -30.64 -41.39 36.54
CA ASN A 92 -29.80 -42.07 37.51
C ASN A 92 -30.30 -43.49 37.74
N LYS A 93 -29.43 -44.48 37.50
CA LYS A 93 -29.71 -45.91 37.75
C LYS A 93 -28.79 -46.41 38.86
N TYR A 94 -29.38 -46.94 39.93
CA TYR A 94 -28.67 -47.56 41.05
C TYR A 94 -28.99 -49.07 41.05
N ASP A 95 -27.96 -49.92 41.20
CA ASP A 95 -28.07 -51.38 40.99
C ASP A 95 -28.29 -52.19 42.28
N ILE A 96 -28.58 -51.54 43.42
CA ILE A 96 -28.71 -52.23 44.72
C ILE A 96 -30.04 -51.88 45.39
N SER A 97 -30.91 -52.89 45.46
CA SER A 97 -32.16 -53.00 46.25
C SER A 97 -33.21 -51.89 46.11
N ALA A 98 -34.25 -52.21 45.34
CA ALA A 98 -35.67 -51.90 45.59
C ALA A 98 -36.17 -50.45 45.68
N ASN A 99 -35.41 -49.42 45.28
CA ASN A 99 -36.00 -48.10 45.05
C ASN A 99 -35.54 -47.43 43.74
N SER A 100 -36.35 -47.72 42.72
CA SER A 100 -36.81 -46.92 41.58
C SER A 100 -35.83 -46.01 40.82
N ARG A 101 -35.64 -46.33 39.54
CA ARG A 101 -35.15 -45.43 38.47
C ARG A 101 -35.69 -44.02 38.70
N ARG A 102 -34.80 -43.05 38.95
CA ARG A 102 -35.16 -41.64 39.05
C ARG A 102 -34.80 -40.95 37.75
N SER A 103 -35.83 -40.61 36.99
CA SER A 103 -35.73 -39.79 35.79
C SER A 103 -36.18 -38.38 36.18
N ASN A 104 -35.32 -37.39 35.97
CA ASN A 104 -35.66 -35.99 36.20
C ASN A 104 -35.60 -35.25 34.87
N LEU A 105 -36.76 -34.90 34.35
CA LEU A 105 -36.91 -33.99 33.23
C LEU A 105 -37.13 -32.59 33.80
N GLY A 106 -36.13 -31.72 33.64
CA GLY A 106 -36.16 -30.38 34.21
C GLY A 106 -35.91 -29.31 33.16
N LEU A 107 -36.86 -28.39 33.02
CA LEU A 107 -36.64 -27.07 32.44
C LEU A 107 -36.12 -26.16 33.56
N ASN A 108 -34.99 -25.51 33.36
CA ASN A 108 -34.48 -24.50 34.27
C ASN A 108 -34.36 -23.15 33.56
N PHE A 109 -34.83 -22.11 34.23
CA PHE A 109 -34.67 -20.72 33.82
C PHE A 109 -34.25 -19.93 35.04
N GLY A 110 -33.21 -19.11 34.90
CA GLY A 110 -32.69 -18.30 35.99
C GLY A 110 -32.11 -17.00 35.47
N VAL A 111 -32.42 -15.90 36.16
CA VAL A 111 -31.81 -14.59 35.91
C VAL A 111 -30.88 -14.28 37.08
N THR A 112 -29.63 -13.94 36.79
CA THR A 112 -28.63 -13.56 37.78
C THR A 112 -28.20 -12.12 37.51
N VAL A 113 -28.45 -11.24 38.47
CA VAL A 113 -27.93 -9.87 38.45
C VAL A 113 -26.70 -9.82 39.34
N GLY A 114 -25.58 -9.36 38.80
CA GLY A 114 -24.33 -9.19 39.54
C GLY A 114 -23.82 -7.77 39.44
N PHE A 115 -23.43 -7.20 40.58
CA PHE A 115 -22.76 -5.90 40.65
C PHE A 115 -21.46 -6.03 41.42
N ASN A 116 -20.37 -5.54 40.85
CA ASN A 116 -19.07 -5.57 41.51
C ASN A 116 -18.86 -4.26 42.30
N LEU A 117 -18.88 -4.35 43.63
CA LEU A 117 -18.77 -3.20 44.55
C LEU A 117 -17.32 -2.68 44.66
N PHE A 118 -16.33 -3.56 44.61
CA PHE A 118 -14.93 -3.17 44.76
C PHE A 118 -13.99 -4.10 44.00
N ASP A 119 -13.16 -3.49 43.15
CA ASP A 119 -12.08 -4.15 42.44
C ASP A 119 -10.85 -3.23 42.44
N GLY A 120 -9.78 -3.65 43.12
CA GLY A 120 -8.58 -2.85 43.32
C GLY A 120 -7.80 -2.52 42.04
N ASN A 121 -7.95 -3.32 40.97
CA ASN A 121 -7.18 -3.13 39.73
C ASN A 121 -7.93 -2.33 38.66
N ARG A 122 -9.25 -2.18 38.82
CA ARG A 122 -10.18 -1.54 37.89
C ARG A 122 -9.81 -0.10 37.48
N ARG A 123 -9.39 0.73 38.44
CA ARG A 123 -8.95 2.12 38.16
C ARG A 123 -7.70 2.15 37.27
N ARG A 124 -6.80 1.17 37.43
CA ARG A 124 -5.59 1.06 36.62
C ARG A 124 -5.95 0.63 35.20
N GLU A 125 -6.84 -0.35 35.04
CA GLU A 125 -7.32 -0.79 33.74
C GLU A 125 -7.99 0.33 32.93
N LEU A 126 -8.88 1.11 33.57
CA LEU A 126 -9.52 2.26 32.93
C LEU A 126 -8.51 3.32 32.48
N ARG A 127 -7.51 3.59 33.32
CA ARG A 127 -6.43 4.52 32.98
C ARG A 127 -5.60 3.99 31.80
N ASN A 128 -5.26 2.70 31.81
CA ASN A 128 -4.51 2.06 30.73
C ASN A 128 -5.29 2.11 29.41
N ALA A 129 -6.59 1.82 29.43
CA ALA A 129 -7.44 1.92 28.25
C ALA A 129 -7.54 3.36 27.73
N ARG A 130 -7.59 4.37 28.62
CA ARG A 130 -7.54 5.78 28.22
C ARG A 130 -6.20 6.14 27.56
N ILE A 131 -5.09 5.67 28.13
CA ILE A 131 -3.75 5.87 27.54
C ILE A 131 -3.68 5.18 26.17
N ALA A 132 -4.24 3.99 26.02
CA ALA A 132 -4.29 3.29 24.73
C ALA A 132 -5.05 4.09 23.65
N VAL A 133 -6.17 4.74 24.00
CA VAL A 133 -6.87 5.65 23.08
C VAL A 133 -6.01 6.85 22.70
N GLN A 134 -5.29 7.43 23.66
CA GLN A 134 -4.36 8.54 23.39
C GLN A 134 -3.22 8.11 22.48
N ASN A 135 -2.63 6.95 22.73
CA ASN A 135 -1.57 6.38 21.89
C ASN A 135 -2.06 6.12 20.47
N ALA A 136 -3.23 5.50 20.29
CA ALA A 136 -3.82 5.27 18.96
C ALA A 136 -4.14 6.58 18.22
N ARG A 137 -4.43 7.67 18.94
CA ARG A 137 -4.58 8.99 18.33
C ARG A 137 -3.24 9.57 17.88
N LEU A 138 -2.23 9.53 18.74
CA LEU A 138 -0.88 10.01 18.43
C LEU A 138 -0.26 9.22 17.27
N GLU A 139 -0.49 7.92 17.21
CA GLU A 139 -0.04 7.05 16.12
C GLU A 139 -0.67 7.47 14.78
N ARG A 140 -1.97 7.81 14.77
CA ARG A 140 -2.63 8.36 13.58
C ARG A 140 -2.03 9.70 13.16
N GLU A 141 -1.79 10.61 14.11
CA GLU A 141 -1.20 11.94 13.83
C GLU A 141 0.24 11.81 13.32
N GLN A 142 1.03 10.89 13.89
CA GLN A 142 2.38 10.58 13.43
C GLN A 142 2.37 9.99 12.01
N LEU A 143 1.44 9.07 11.73
CA LEU A 143 1.28 8.49 10.40
C LEU A 143 0.86 9.54 9.36
N GLU A 144 -0.07 10.43 9.72
CA GLU A 144 -0.48 11.55 8.86
C GLU A 144 0.70 12.46 8.52
N GLN A 145 1.53 12.79 9.51
CA GLN A 145 2.73 13.60 9.30
C GLN A 145 3.78 12.87 8.43
N ALA A 146 3.99 11.58 8.65
CA ALA A 146 4.90 10.76 7.84
C ALA A 146 4.44 10.69 6.39
N LEU A 147 3.16 10.39 6.15
CA LEU A 147 2.57 10.36 4.80
C LEU A 147 2.67 11.71 4.10
N ARG A 148 2.50 12.82 4.83
CA ARG A 148 2.67 14.16 4.27
C ARG A 148 4.12 14.40 3.83
N ALA A 149 5.09 14.01 4.67
CA ALA A 149 6.51 14.13 4.33
C ALA A 149 6.86 13.26 3.11
N ASP A 150 6.38 12.01 3.07
CA ASP A 150 6.61 11.10 1.96
C ASP A 150 6.00 11.63 0.66
N LEU A 151 4.76 12.12 0.70
CA LEU A 151 4.11 12.74 -0.46
C LEU A 151 4.88 13.98 -0.93
N SER A 152 5.33 14.85 -0.01
CA SER A 152 6.14 16.02 -0.37
C SER A 152 7.48 15.63 -1.00
N ASN A 153 8.16 14.60 -0.49
CA ASN A 153 9.41 14.10 -1.06
C ASN A 153 9.19 13.54 -2.47
N LEU A 154 8.17 12.69 -2.65
CA LEU A 154 7.82 12.14 -3.97
C LEU A 154 7.40 13.24 -4.95
N TRP A 155 6.68 14.25 -4.48
CA TRP A 155 6.28 15.39 -5.28
C TRP A 155 7.49 16.18 -5.78
N GLN A 156 8.45 16.44 -4.90
CA GLN A 156 9.69 17.12 -5.27
C GLN A 156 10.52 16.30 -6.24
N ALA A 157 10.62 14.98 -6.03
CA ALA A 157 11.28 14.07 -6.97
C ALA A 157 10.61 14.09 -8.35
N TYR A 158 9.29 14.05 -8.41
CA TYR A 158 8.52 14.16 -9.66
C TYR A 158 8.77 15.48 -10.39
N GLN A 159 8.76 16.62 -9.67
CA GLN A 159 9.07 17.93 -10.26
C GLN A 159 10.50 17.99 -10.81
N ASN A 160 11.47 17.43 -10.09
CA ASN A 160 12.86 17.35 -10.56
C ASN A 160 12.99 16.46 -11.80
N ASN A 161 12.33 15.29 -11.81
CA ASN A 161 12.34 14.37 -12.95
C ASN A 161 11.68 14.98 -14.19
N LEU A 162 10.60 15.78 -14.02
CA LEU A 162 10.02 16.54 -15.13
C LEU A 162 10.99 17.57 -15.73
N GLN A 163 11.78 18.24 -14.89
CA GLN A 163 12.81 19.16 -15.37
C GLN A 163 13.94 18.42 -16.08
N MET A 164 14.38 17.29 -15.53
CA MET A 164 15.39 16.42 -16.14
C MET A 164 14.92 15.90 -17.49
N LEU A 165 13.69 15.40 -17.59
CA LEU A 165 13.08 14.94 -18.84
C LEU A 165 13.05 16.04 -19.91
N LYS A 166 12.75 17.28 -19.52
CA LYS A 166 12.79 18.42 -20.43
C LYS A 166 14.20 18.71 -20.93
N LEU A 167 15.21 18.63 -20.07
CA LEU A 167 16.61 18.80 -20.44
C LEU A 167 17.10 17.68 -21.37
N GLU A 168 16.78 16.42 -21.05
CA GLU A 168 17.20 15.29 -21.88
C GLU A 168 16.51 15.29 -23.25
N ARG A 169 15.27 15.78 -23.35
CA ARG A 169 14.62 16.05 -24.65
C ARG A 169 15.39 17.06 -25.49
N GLN A 170 15.93 18.12 -24.87
CA GLN A 170 16.76 19.10 -25.57
C GLN A 170 18.12 18.51 -25.97
N ASN A 171 18.75 17.73 -25.09
CA ASN A 171 19.99 17.03 -25.38
C ASN A 171 19.84 16.06 -26.55
N LEU A 172 18.73 15.32 -26.62
CA LEU A 172 18.45 14.40 -27.72
C LEU A 172 18.36 15.14 -29.06
N VAL A 173 17.67 16.28 -29.11
CA VAL A 173 17.57 17.09 -30.33
C VAL A 173 18.97 17.55 -30.76
N ALA A 174 19.77 18.08 -29.84
CA ALA A 174 21.13 18.50 -30.13
C ALA A 174 22.05 17.34 -30.58
N ALA A 175 21.91 16.16 -29.96
CA ALA A 175 22.67 14.97 -30.34
C ALA A 175 22.28 14.44 -31.72
N LYS A 176 20.99 14.50 -32.09
CA LYS A 176 20.50 14.17 -33.43
C LYS A 176 21.06 15.10 -34.49
N GLU A 177 20.99 16.41 -34.26
CA GLU A 177 21.56 17.42 -35.16
C GLU A 177 23.07 17.21 -35.33
N ASN A 178 23.80 16.95 -34.24
CA ASN A 178 25.23 16.70 -34.30
C ASN A 178 25.57 15.41 -35.08
N HIS A 179 24.78 14.35 -34.90
CA HIS A 179 24.93 13.12 -35.67
C HIS A 179 24.69 13.35 -37.16
N GLU A 180 23.65 14.11 -37.52
CA GLU A 180 23.32 14.45 -38.91
C GLU A 180 24.46 15.25 -39.57
N ILE A 181 24.97 16.28 -38.89
CA ILE A 181 26.13 17.06 -39.36
C ILE A 181 27.38 16.18 -39.53
N ALA A 182 27.64 15.29 -38.57
CA ALA A 182 28.77 14.37 -38.65
C ALA A 182 28.63 13.39 -39.82
N MET A 183 27.42 12.88 -40.05
CA MET A 183 27.11 11.99 -41.17
C MET A 183 27.34 12.69 -42.51
N GLU A 184 26.87 13.93 -42.67
CA GLU A 184 27.11 14.72 -43.89
C GLU A 184 28.60 14.94 -44.14
N ARG A 185 29.36 15.35 -43.12
CA ARG A 185 30.81 15.58 -43.26
C ARG A 185 31.58 14.29 -43.56
N TYR A 186 31.15 13.16 -43.01
CA TYR A 186 31.71 11.85 -43.31
C TYR A 186 31.46 11.46 -44.78
N MET A 187 30.24 11.67 -45.28
CA MET A 187 29.89 11.42 -46.69
C MET A 187 30.67 12.29 -47.66
N LEU A 188 31.04 13.51 -47.26
CA LEU A 188 31.90 14.42 -48.02
C LEU A 188 33.40 14.10 -47.89
N GLY A 189 33.79 13.10 -47.09
CA GLY A 189 35.19 12.73 -46.84
C GLY A 189 35.96 13.67 -45.91
N ASN A 190 35.28 14.63 -45.28
CA ASN A 190 35.86 15.67 -44.43
C ASN A 190 35.86 15.32 -42.93
N LEU A 191 35.40 14.12 -42.56
CA LEU A 191 35.33 13.64 -41.18
C LEU A 191 35.92 12.24 -41.08
N SER A 192 36.65 11.97 -39.99
CA SER A 192 37.17 10.62 -39.74
C SER A 192 36.05 9.65 -39.37
N GLY A 193 36.19 8.38 -39.74
CA GLY A 193 35.26 7.32 -39.31
C GLY A 193 35.21 7.13 -37.79
N ILE A 194 36.25 7.56 -37.06
CA ILE A 194 36.26 7.56 -35.59
C ILE A 194 35.33 8.65 -35.04
N GLU A 195 35.38 9.86 -35.61
CA GLU A 195 34.54 10.99 -35.19
C GLU A 195 33.05 10.74 -35.51
N MET A 196 32.76 10.10 -36.64
CA MET A 196 31.40 9.66 -36.99
C MET A 196 30.86 8.65 -35.97
N ARG A 197 31.70 7.68 -35.55
CA ARG A 197 31.32 6.72 -34.50
C ARG A 197 31.12 7.36 -33.13
N GLU A 198 31.92 8.37 -32.79
CA GLU A 198 31.72 9.14 -31.54
C GLU A 198 30.38 9.88 -31.57
N ALA A 199 30.02 10.50 -32.70
CA ALA A 199 28.72 11.15 -32.86
C ALA A 199 27.55 10.15 -32.79
N GLN A 200 27.68 8.97 -33.41
CA GLN A 200 26.69 7.88 -33.30
C GLN A 200 26.53 7.41 -31.85
N LYS A 201 27.64 7.21 -31.14
CA LYS A 201 27.62 6.81 -29.74
C LYS A 201 26.97 7.88 -28.87
N SER A 202 27.29 9.16 -29.08
CA SER A 202 26.67 10.26 -28.34
C SER A 202 25.16 10.34 -28.57
N LEU A 203 24.67 10.02 -29.77
CA LEU A 203 23.24 9.94 -30.05
C LEU A 203 22.60 8.77 -29.29
N LEU A 204 23.22 7.59 -29.35
CA LEU A 204 22.73 6.41 -28.62
C LEU A 204 22.68 6.64 -27.10
N ASP A 205 23.72 7.26 -26.53
CA ASP A 205 23.78 7.61 -25.11
C ASP A 205 22.67 8.61 -24.73
N ALA A 206 22.33 9.56 -25.62
CA ALA A 206 21.23 10.49 -25.40
C ALA A 206 19.85 9.80 -25.48
N GLU A 207 19.69 8.84 -26.39
CA GLU A 207 18.48 8.00 -26.50
C GLU A 207 18.28 7.12 -25.26
N GLU A 208 19.35 6.55 -24.69
CA GLU A 208 19.26 5.78 -23.45
C GLU A 208 18.88 6.66 -22.24
N ARG A 209 19.43 7.88 -22.17
CA ARG A 209 19.13 8.83 -21.08
C ARG A 209 17.70 9.32 -21.09
N ILE A 210 17.14 9.65 -22.26
CA ILE A 210 15.75 10.08 -22.34
C ILE A 210 14.80 8.94 -21.93
N LEU A 211 15.06 7.71 -22.38
CA LEU A 211 14.27 6.54 -22.00
C LEU A 211 14.30 6.31 -20.48
N SER A 212 15.49 6.42 -19.88
CA SER A 212 15.65 6.32 -18.42
C SER A 212 14.88 7.43 -17.70
N ALA A 213 14.97 8.67 -18.18
CA ALA A 213 14.26 9.80 -17.59
C ALA A 213 12.73 9.67 -17.71
N GLU A 214 12.22 9.16 -18.84
CA GLU A 214 10.79 8.90 -19.03
C GLU A 214 10.29 7.80 -18.09
N TYR A 215 11.05 6.71 -17.97
CA TYR A 215 10.75 5.63 -17.04
C TYR A 215 10.73 6.11 -15.58
N ASP A 216 11.76 6.82 -15.13
CA ASP A 216 11.86 7.33 -13.76
C ASP A 216 10.74 8.34 -13.45
N THR A 217 10.38 9.17 -14.42
CA THR A 217 9.25 10.11 -14.28
C THR A 217 7.93 9.36 -14.11
N LYS A 218 7.71 8.31 -14.91
CA LYS A 218 6.50 7.49 -14.81
C LYS A 218 6.42 6.71 -13.50
N LEU A 219 7.55 6.20 -13.01
CA LEU A 219 7.64 5.53 -11.72
C LEU A 219 7.25 6.48 -10.58
N CYS A 220 7.75 7.72 -10.61
CA CYS A 220 7.34 8.74 -9.64
C CYS A 220 5.85 9.09 -9.73
N GLU A 221 5.30 9.19 -10.94
CA GLU A 221 3.86 9.42 -11.15
C GLU A 221 3.02 8.30 -10.51
N ILE A 222 3.37 7.04 -10.78
CA ILE A 222 2.69 5.86 -10.21
C ILE A 222 2.83 5.85 -8.69
N SER A 223 4.01 6.17 -8.16
CA SER A 223 4.26 6.23 -6.71
C SER A 223 3.40 7.30 -6.01
N LEU A 224 3.23 8.46 -6.65
CA LEU A 224 2.33 9.52 -6.18
C LEU A 224 0.85 9.08 -6.20
N LEU A 225 0.44 8.37 -7.25
CA LEU A 225 -0.92 7.84 -7.34
C LEU A 225 -1.16 6.70 -6.33
N GLN A 226 -0.16 5.88 -6.07
CA GLN A 226 -0.21 4.81 -5.07
C GLN A 226 -0.38 5.38 -3.65
N ILE A 227 0.45 6.35 -3.25
CA ILE A 227 0.34 6.93 -1.91
C ILE A 227 -0.98 7.71 -1.73
N SER A 228 -1.49 8.35 -2.79
CA SER A 228 -2.79 9.02 -2.79
C SER A 228 -4.00 8.10 -2.86
N GLY A 229 -3.79 6.79 -3.04
CA GLY A 229 -4.86 5.80 -3.15
C GLY A 229 -5.65 5.86 -4.46
N ARG A 230 -5.15 6.57 -5.48
CA ARG A 230 -5.77 6.72 -6.81
C ARG A 230 -5.17 5.82 -7.88
N VAL A 231 -4.34 4.86 -7.50
CA VAL A 231 -3.67 3.95 -8.46
C VAL A 231 -4.68 3.11 -9.27
N GLU A 232 -5.90 2.92 -8.75
CA GLU A 232 -6.99 2.23 -9.44
C GLU A 232 -7.47 2.94 -10.71
N GLN A 233 -7.13 4.22 -10.91
CA GLN A 233 -7.44 4.93 -12.15
C GLN A 233 -6.78 4.31 -13.39
N TYR A 234 -5.76 3.46 -13.21
CA TYR A 234 -5.16 2.68 -14.30
C TYR A 234 -5.87 1.34 -14.58
N LEU A 235 -6.84 0.95 -13.73
CA LEU A 235 -7.64 -0.27 -13.92
C LEU A 235 -8.94 -0.01 -14.70
N GLU A 236 -9.37 1.25 -14.80
CA GLU A 236 -10.50 1.71 -15.64
C GLU A 236 -10.08 2.02 -17.08
#